data_AF-A0A357ZKP9-F1
#
_entry.id   AF-A0A357ZKP9-F1
#
_cell.length_a   1.000
_cell.length_b   1.000
_cell.length_c   1.000
_cell.angle_alpha   90.00
_cell.angle_beta   90.00
_cell.angle_gamma   90.00
#
_symmetry.space_group_name_H-M   'P 1'
#
loop_
_entity.id
_entity.type
_entity.pdbx_description
1 polymer ?
#
loop_
_entity_poly.entity_id
_entity_poly.type
_entity_poly.pdbx_seq_one_letter_code
_entity_poly.pdbx_strand_id
1 'polypeptide(L)'
;VLAEGAAVLVLAAADVAEAHGLTARAEVLGIGWNSDAHHFTRPNRQTVSQAMRLALDDAALSPANIGAINAHGTSTKAGDNTEAACLRDVFGEHLPNIPISANKSQVGHSLGASAAIEAVFAIEAMRQGLVLPTVNHIADPDLADLDVVGNHARRHAHEFVLSNSFGFGGTNCCLVFRGM
;
A
#
# COMPACT_ATOMS: atom_id res chain seq x y z
N VAL A 1 7.37 -12.93 -8.54
CA VAL A 1 6.84 -13.85 -9.57
C VAL A 1 6.04 -13.04 -10.57
N LEU A 2 6.27 -13.20 -11.88
CA LEU A 2 5.48 -12.50 -12.91
C LEU A 2 4.04 -13.05 -12.93
N ALA A 3 3.05 -12.19 -13.10
CA ALA A 3 1.66 -12.57 -13.21
C ALA A 3 0.92 -11.70 -14.25
N GLU A 4 -0.35 -11.98 -14.44
CA GLU A 4 -1.29 -11.21 -15.26
C GLU A 4 -2.57 -10.93 -14.47
N GLY A 5 -3.49 -10.15 -15.04
CA GLY A 5 -4.77 -9.81 -14.42
C GLY A 5 -5.18 -8.38 -14.69
N ALA A 6 -6.37 -8.02 -14.24
CA ALA A 6 -6.89 -6.67 -14.31
C ALA A 6 -7.85 -6.41 -13.15
N ALA A 7 -7.94 -5.15 -12.75
CA ALA A 7 -8.97 -4.63 -11.87
C ALA A 7 -9.31 -3.21 -12.31
N VAL A 8 -10.54 -2.80 -12.04
CA VAL A 8 -11.05 -1.47 -12.36
C VAL A 8 -11.78 -0.93 -11.15
N LEU A 9 -11.50 0.33 -10.82
CA LEU A 9 -12.22 1.11 -9.83
C LEU A 9 -13.03 2.17 -10.56
N VAL A 10 -14.28 2.36 -10.16
CA VAL A 10 -15.12 3.46 -10.63
C VAL A 10 -14.99 4.59 -9.62
N LEU A 11 -14.39 5.70 -10.05
CA LEU A 11 -14.28 6.90 -9.24
C LEU A 11 -15.43 7.85 -9.59
N ALA A 12 -16.04 8.42 -8.56
CA ALA A 12 -17.05 9.47 -8.67
C ALA A 12 -16.78 10.52 -7.61
N ALA A 13 -17.07 11.78 -7.93
CA ALA A 13 -17.14 12.82 -6.91
C ALA A 13 -18.28 12.50 -5.93
N ALA A 14 -18.15 12.94 -4.67
CA ALA A 14 -19.10 12.59 -3.62
C ALA A 14 -20.53 13.05 -3.92
N ASP A 15 -20.68 14.23 -4.52
CA ASP A 15 -21.96 14.79 -4.97
C ASP A 15 -22.59 13.99 -6.11
N VAL A 16 -21.78 13.47 -7.05
CA VAL A 16 -22.24 12.57 -8.12
C VAL A 16 -22.69 11.23 -7.53
N ALA A 17 -21.91 10.67 -6.59
CA ALA A 17 -22.29 9.43 -5.92
C ALA A 17 -23.62 9.59 -5.16
N GLU A 18 -23.80 10.70 -4.44
CA GLU A 18 -25.05 11.02 -3.74
C GLU A 18 -26.23 11.23 -4.70
N ALA A 19 -26.06 12.07 -5.73
CA ALA A 19 -27.11 12.40 -6.70
C ALA A 19 -27.63 11.18 -7.47
N HIS A 20 -26.76 10.17 -7.67
CA HIS A 20 -27.11 8.93 -8.36
C HIS A 20 -27.37 7.75 -7.41
N GLY A 21 -27.35 7.95 -6.09
CA GLY A 21 -27.60 6.89 -5.10
C GLY A 21 -26.56 5.76 -5.13
N LEU A 22 -25.32 6.06 -5.53
CA LEU A 22 -24.21 5.10 -5.58
C LEU A 22 -23.63 4.91 -4.17
N THR A 23 -23.39 3.65 -3.79
CA THR A 23 -22.74 3.34 -2.51
C THR A 23 -21.22 3.35 -2.66
N ALA A 24 -20.56 4.35 -2.07
CA ALA A 24 -19.10 4.38 -1.99
C ALA A 24 -18.56 3.19 -1.19
N ARG A 25 -17.46 2.60 -1.66
CA ARG A 25 -16.76 1.50 -0.98
C ARG A 25 -15.60 1.99 -0.12
N ALA A 26 -14.98 3.08 -0.55
CA ALA A 26 -13.90 3.79 0.10
C ALA A 26 -13.81 5.18 -0.52
N GLU A 27 -13.10 6.09 0.15
CA GLU A 27 -12.67 7.37 -0.39
C GLU A 27 -11.18 7.32 -0.74
N VAL A 28 -10.79 7.91 -1.87
CA VAL A 28 -9.38 8.19 -2.17
C VAL A 28 -9.05 9.50 -1.46
N LEU A 29 -8.44 9.42 -0.28
CA LEU A 29 -8.25 10.56 0.59
C LEU A 29 -6.98 11.36 0.26
N GLY A 30 -5.95 10.69 -0.25
CA GLY A 30 -4.72 11.37 -0.66
C GLY A 30 -3.89 10.57 -1.67
N ILE A 31 -3.15 11.29 -2.50
CA ILE A 31 -2.24 10.75 -3.51
C ILE A 31 -0.86 11.39 -3.37
N GLY A 32 0.17 10.55 -3.46
CA GLY A 32 1.56 11.00 -3.46
C GLY A 32 2.32 10.32 -4.56
N TRP A 33 2.88 11.11 -5.48
CA TRP A 33 3.68 10.58 -6.58
C TRP A 33 4.94 11.39 -6.81
N ASN A 34 5.98 10.75 -7.35
CA ASN A 34 7.18 11.42 -7.82
C ASN A 34 8.00 10.48 -8.72
N SER A 35 9.22 10.90 -9.06
CA SER A 35 10.21 10.06 -9.72
C SER A 35 11.53 10.02 -8.95
N ASP A 36 12.18 8.86 -8.98
CA ASP A 36 13.52 8.66 -8.43
C ASP A 36 14.59 9.47 -9.16
N ALA A 37 14.44 9.66 -10.48
CA ALA A 37 15.48 10.20 -11.36
C ALA A 37 16.88 9.61 -11.11
N HIS A 38 16.94 8.32 -10.77
CA HIS A 38 18.13 7.66 -10.22
C HIS A 38 18.55 6.41 -10.99
N HIS A 39 17.71 5.38 -11.01
CA HIS A 39 18.03 4.10 -11.64
C HIS A 39 16.77 3.45 -12.23
N PHE A 40 16.91 2.68 -13.29
CA PHE A 40 15.76 2.12 -14.02
C PHE A 40 15.02 1.02 -13.23
N THR A 41 15.72 0.25 -12.40
CA THR A 41 15.14 -0.92 -11.69
C THR A 41 15.38 -0.94 -10.18
N ARG A 42 16.11 0.04 -9.64
CA ARG A 42 16.46 0.07 -8.22
C ARG A 42 15.73 1.25 -7.58
N PRO A 43 14.83 1.01 -6.61
CA PRO A 43 14.10 2.09 -5.98
C PRO A 43 15.06 2.99 -5.20
N ASN A 44 14.77 4.29 -5.18
CA ASN A 44 15.52 5.26 -4.38
C ASN A 44 14.79 5.56 -3.07
N ARG A 45 15.46 5.29 -1.95
CA ARG A 45 14.92 5.44 -0.59
C ARG A 45 14.33 6.83 -0.31
N GLN A 46 15.01 7.89 -0.76
CA GLN A 46 14.61 9.27 -0.46
C GLN A 46 13.29 9.63 -1.15
N THR A 47 13.19 9.34 -2.45
CA THR A 47 12.02 9.66 -3.27
C THR A 47 10.85 8.75 -2.95
N VAL A 48 11.08 7.47 -2.67
CA VAL A 48 10.03 6.55 -2.18
C VAL A 48 9.44 7.05 -0.85
N SER A 49 10.28 7.40 0.12
CA SER A 49 9.81 7.97 1.39
C SER A 49 9.08 9.30 1.18
N GLN A 50 9.52 10.12 0.23
CA GLN A 50 8.84 11.37 -0.12
C GLN A 50 7.46 11.12 -0.72
N ALA A 51 7.28 10.10 -1.58
CA ALA A 51 5.99 9.77 -2.16
C ALA A 51 4.97 9.37 -1.08
N MET A 52 5.39 8.60 -0.07
CA MET A 52 4.54 8.28 1.08
C MET A 52 4.14 9.54 1.86
N ARG A 53 5.10 10.43 2.16
CA ARG A 53 4.80 11.70 2.85
C ARG A 53 3.85 12.59 2.06
N LEU A 54 4.04 12.70 0.74
CA LEU A 54 3.12 13.46 -0.12
C LEU A 54 1.70 12.91 -0.06
N ALA A 55 1.52 11.58 -0.02
CA ALA A 55 0.19 10.98 0.09
C ALA A 55 -0.46 11.25 1.46
N LEU A 56 0.33 11.25 2.54
CA LEU A 56 -0.13 11.62 3.88
C LEU A 56 -0.49 13.11 3.98
N ASP A 57 0.35 13.98 3.40
CA ASP A 57 0.15 15.43 3.38
C ASP A 57 -1.12 15.79 2.59
N ASP A 58 -1.33 15.18 1.41
CA ASP A 58 -2.54 15.37 0.59
C ASP A 58 -3.81 14.88 1.31
N ALA A 59 -3.69 13.78 2.07
CA ALA A 59 -4.76 13.27 2.93
C ALA A 59 -4.96 14.10 4.23
N ALA A 60 -4.10 15.08 4.51
CA ALA A 60 -4.02 15.80 5.78
C ALA A 60 -3.92 14.87 7.02
N LEU A 61 -3.18 13.77 6.89
CA LEU A 61 -2.98 12.77 7.94
C LEU A 61 -1.54 12.78 8.46
N SER A 62 -1.37 12.43 9.73
CA SER A 62 -0.08 12.06 10.30
C SER A 62 0.21 10.56 10.08
N PRO A 63 1.48 10.11 10.15
CA PRO A 63 1.82 8.69 10.06
C PRO A 63 1.07 7.82 11.08
N ALA A 64 0.75 8.36 12.26
CA ALA A 64 0.02 7.66 13.33
C ALA A 64 -1.45 7.38 12.98
N ASN A 65 -2.02 8.01 11.95
CA ASN A 65 -3.40 7.76 11.51
C ASN A 65 -3.52 6.50 10.65
N ILE A 66 -2.44 6.04 10.02
CA ILE A 66 -2.49 4.87 9.14
C ILE A 66 -2.62 3.59 9.99
N GLY A 67 -3.71 2.86 9.78
CA GLY A 67 -3.99 1.64 10.53
C GLY A 67 -3.54 0.35 9.84
N ALA A 68 -3.26 0.38 8.53
CA ALA A 68 -2.60 -0.72 7.84
C ALA A 68 -1.86 -0.25 6.59
N ILE A 69 -0.87 -1.03 6.16
CA ILE A 69 -0.09 -0.77 4.95
C ILE A 69 -0.25 -1.95 3.98
N ASN A 70 -0.66 -1.65 2.75
CA ASN A 70 -0.49 -2.55 1.62
C ASN A 70 0.83 -2.20 0.91
N ALA A 71 1.86 -2.99 1.19
CA ALA A 71 3.21 -2.80 0.65
C ALA A 71 3.26 -3.11 -0.85
N HIS A 72 4.23 -2.51 -1.54
CA HIS A 72 4.56 -2.89 -2.90
C HIS A 72 5.07 -4.34 -2.94
N GLY A 73 5.94 -4.74 -2.00
CA GLY A 73 6.20 -6.15 -1.64
C GLY A 73 6.44 -7.08 -2.82
N THR A 74 7.54 -6.87 -3.55
CA THR A 74 7.83 -7.60 -4.80
C THR A 74 8.50 -8.94 -4.57
N SER A 75 8.88 -9.25 -3.33
CA SER A 75 9.72 -10.41 -2.98
C SER A 75 11.13 -10.31 -3.58
N THR A 76 11.58 -9.11 -3.92
CA THR A 76 12.96 -8.86 -4.33
C THR A 76 13.75 -8.36 -3.13
N LYS A 77 14.93 -8.95 -2.88
CA LYS A 77 15.74 -8.56 -1.71
C LYS A 77 16.03 -7.06 -1.67
N ALA A 78 16.33 -6.43 -2.81
CA ALA A 78 16.60 -4.99 -2.86
C ALA A 78 15.33 -4.14 -2.68
N GLY A 79 14.22 -4.51 -3.32
CA GLY A 79 12.97 -3.77 -3.27
C GLY A 79 12.36 -3.79 -1.87
N ASP A 80 12.21 -4.97 -1.29
CA ASP A 80 11.55 -5.13 0.01
C ASP A 80 12.38 -4.49 1.15
N ASN A 81 13.72 -4.61 1.11
CA ASN A 81 14.59 -3.90 2.06
C ASN A 81 14.53 -2.37 1.90
N THR A 82 14.44 -1.87 0.67
CA THR A 82 14.32 -0.43 0.43
C THR A 82 12.97 0.08 0.92
N GLU A 83 11.88 -0.63 0.61
CA GLU A 83 10.54 -0.29 1.08
C GLU A 83 10.48 -0.30 2.61
N ALA A 84 11.01 -1.33 3.28
CA ALA A 84 11.09 -1.37 4.74
C ALA A 84 11.89 -0.18 5.32
N ALA A 85 13.03 0.16 4.72
CA ALA A 85 13.82 1.30 5.15
C ALA A 85 13.09 2.65 4.97
N CYS A 86 12.23 2.78 3.96
CA CYS A 86 11.38 3.95 3.74
C CYS A 86 10.22 4.01 4.75
N LEU A 87 9.59 2.87 5.03
CA LEU A 87 8.56 2.78 6.06
C LEU A 87 9.12 3.21 7.42
N ARG A 88 10.34 2.81 7.77
CA ARG A 88 11.03 3.29 8.98
C ARG A 88 11.23 4.81 8.98
N ASP A 89 11.60 5.40 7.84
CA ASP A 89 11.80 6.85 7.73
C ASP A 89 10.49 7.65 7.86
N VAL A 90 9.36 7.06 7.48
CA VAL A 90 8.05 7.75 7.44
C VAL A 90 7.28 7.54 8.73
N PHE A 91 7.26 6.31 9.25
CA PHE A 91 6.42 5.92 10.38
C PHE A 91 7.19 5.87 11.71
N GLY A 92 8.52 5.77 11.68
CA GLY A 92 9.36 5.79 12.89
C GLY A 92 8.89 4.80 13.95
N GLU A 93 8.70 5.28 15.17
CA GLU A 93 8.27 4.47 16.32
C GLU A 93 6.85 3.90 16.19
N HIS A 94 6.03 4.42 15.27
CA HIS A 94 4.68 3.90 15.03
C HIS A 94 4.69 2.62 14.18
N LEU A 95 5.73 2.42 13.36
CA LEU A 95 5.79 1.34 12.37
C LEU A 95 5.50 -0.06 12.94
N PRO A 96 6.06 -0.47 14.10
CA PRO A 96 5.84 -1.83 14.63
C PRO A 96 4.38 -2.13 15.00
N ASN A 97 3.52 -1.11 15.11
CA ASN A 97 2.10 -1.27 15.44
C ASN A 97 1.19 -1.27 14.21
N ILE A 98 1.74 -1.09 13.01
CA ILE A 98 0.98 -1.01 11.77
C ILE A 98 1.12 -2.34 11.02
N PRO A 99 0.05 -3.15 10.91
CA PRO A 99 0.10 -4.38 10.15
C PRO A 99 0.37 -4.13 8.67
N ILE A 100 1.30 -4.90 8.09
CA ILE A 100 1.74 -4.79 6.70
C ILE A 100 1.35 -6.06 5.92
N SER A 101 0.74 -5.88 4.76
CA SER A 101 0.44 -6.95 3.81
C SER A 101 1.17 -6.75 2.48
N ALA A 102 1.58 -7.84 1.84
CA ALA A 102 2.07 -7.87 0.47
C ALA A 102 1.25 -8.87 -0.37
N ASN A 103 0.21 -8.37 -1.03
CA ASN A 103 -0.75 -9.19 -1.79
C ASN A 103 -0.10 -9.99 -2.95
N LYS A 104 1.02 -9.51 -3.50
CA LYS A 104 1.78 -10.20 -4.56
C LYS A 104 2.27 -11.59 -4.14
N SER A 105 2.33 -11.87 -2.83
CA SER A 105 2.59 -13.22 -2.32
C SER A 105 1.55 -14.25 -2.78
N GLN A 106 0.30 -13.81 -3.01
CA GLN A 106 -0.82 -14.68 -3.39
C GLN A 106 -1.06 -14.68 -4.90
N VAL A 107 -1.01 -13.51 -5.53
CA VAL A 107 -1.42 -13.33 -6.95
C VAL A 107 -0.26 -13.05 -7.90
N GLY A 108 0.98 -12.96 -7.38
CA GLY A 108 2.14 -12.55 -8.15
C GLY A 108 2.12 -11.06 -8.53
N HIS A 109 3.04 -10.65 -9.39
CA HIS A 109 3.20 -9.27 -9.82
C HIS A 109 2.68 -9.08 -11.25
N SER A 110 1.46 -8.56 -11.37
CA SER A 110 0.77 -8.27 -12.65
C SER A 110 1.17 -6.92 -13.27
N LEU A 111 2.38 -6.44 -12.99
CA LEU A 111 2.96 -5.20 -13.52
C LEU A 111 2.00 -4.00 -13.39
N GLY A 112 1.59 -3.40 -14.50
CA GLY A 112 0.70 -2.23 -14.52
C GLY A 112 -0.68 -2.46 -13.89
N ALA A 113 -1.14 -3.71 -13.79
CA ALA A 113 -2.41 -4.03 -13.15
C ALA A 113 -2.31 -4.17 -11.62
N SER A 114 -1.10 -4.33 -11.06
CA SER A 114 -0.91 -4.62 -9.63
C SER A 114 -1.57 -3.58 -8.73
N ALA A 115 -1.36 -2.29 -8.99
CA ALA A 115 -1.90 -1.22 -8.14
C ALA A 115 -3.43 -1.24 -8.07
N ALA A 116 -4.12 -1.48 -9.20
CA ALA A 116 -5.57 -1.54 -9.23
C ALA A 116 -6.11 -2.79 -8.52
N ILE A 117 -5.48 -3.94 -8.71
CA ILE A 117 -5.86 -5.21 -8.05
C ILE A 117 -5.68 -5.07 -6.53
N GLU A 118 -4.53 -4.54 -6.12
CA GLU A 118 -4.17 -4.32 -4.72
C GLU A 118 -5.08 -3.29 -4.04
N ALA A 119 -5.50 -2.23 -4.75
CA ALA A 119 -6.47 -1.28 -4.24
C ALA A 119 -7.84 -1.93 -3.99
N VAL A 120 -8.34 -2.77 -4.92
CA VAL A 120 -9.58 -3.53 -4.70
C VAL A 120 -9.46 -4.44 -3.47
N PHE A 121 -8.34 -5.14 -3.32
CA PHE A 121 -8.08 -5.99 -2.16
C PHE A 121 -8.03 -5.21 -0.85
N ALA A 122 -7.33 -4.08 -0.81
CA ALA A 122 -7.27 -3.21 0.36
C ALA A 122 -8.67 -2.72 0.76
N ILE A 123 -9.44 -2.20 -0.19
CA ILE A 123 -10.80 -1.69 0.04
C ILE A 123 -11.74 -2.79 0.57
N GLU A 124 -11.74 -3.97 -0.05
CA GLU A 124 -12.58 -5.09 0.41
C GLU A 124 -12.11 -5.67 1.75
N ALA A 125 -10.82 -5.60 2.07
CA ALA A 125 -10.28 -6.00 3.36
C ALA A 125 -10.69 -5.03 4.47
N MET A 126 -10.59 -3.71 4.23
CA MET A 126 -11.08 -2.66 5.14
C MET A 126 -12.54 -2.87 5.48
N ARG A 127 -13.39 -3.09 4.45
CA ARG A 127 -14.83 -3.32 4.61
C ARG A 127 -15.16 -4.55 5.48
N GLN A 128 -14.25 -5.52 5.53
CA GLN A 128 -14.38 -6.74 6.34
C GLN A 128 -13.67 -6.64 7.70
N GLY A 129 -12.99 -5.53 7.99
CA GLY A 129 -12.17 -5.37 9.19
C GLY A 129 -10.98 -6.33 9.23
N LEU A 130 -10.34 -6.55 8.06
CA LEU A 130 -9.25 -7.50 7.87
C LEU A 130 -8.01 -6.82 7.32
N VAL A 131 -6.84 -7.37 7.65
CA VAL A 131 -5.62 -7.23 6.86
C VAL A 131 -5.32 -8.58 6.23
N LEU A 132 -5.13 -8.59 4.91
CA LEU A 132 -4.87 -9.80 4.13
C LEU A 132 -3.49 -10.38 4.44
N PRO A 133 -3.29 -11.69 4.25
CA PRO A 133 -2.00 -12.31 4.52
C PRO A 133 -0.96 -12.05 3.43
N THR A 134 0.28 -11.94 3.85
CA THR A 134 1.46 -12.26 3.07
C THR A 134 1.70 -13.76 3.18
N VAL A 135 1.31 -14.55 2.18
CA VAL A 135 1.47 -16.01 2.21
C VAL A 135 2.92 -16.42 1.91
N ASN A 136 3.30 -17.63 2.33
CA ASN A 136 4.68 -18.12 2.27
C ASN A 136 5.66 -17.23 3.05
N HIS A 137 5.17 -16.47 4.02
CA HIS A 137 6.01 -15.58 4.80
C HIS A 137 6.83 -16.39 5.82
N ILE A 138 8.14 -16.23 5.72
CA ILE A 138 9.14 -16.70 6.68
C ILE A 138 9.81 -15.44 7.23
N ALA A 139 9.94 -15.35 8.55
CA ALA A 139 10.50 -14.17 9.19
C ALA A 139 11.93 -13.90 8.69
N ASP A 140 12.17 -12.67 8.24
CA ASP A 140 13.49 -12.17 7.86
C ASP A 140 14.06 -11.36 9.05
N PRO A 141 15.21 -11.75 9.61
CA PRO A 141 15.85 -11.00 10.69
C PRO A 141 16.10 -9.52 10.37
N ASP A 142 16.33 -9.17 9.10
CA ASP A 142 16.58 -7.79 8.66
C ASP A 142 15.30 -6.92 8.68
N LEU A 143 14.13 -7.57 8.79
CA LEU A 143 12.79 -6.97 8.78
C LEU A 143 11.99 -7.28 10.06
N ALA A 144 12.66 -7.73 11.13
CA ALA A 144 12.01 -8.23 12.34
C ALA A 144 11.18 -7.18 13.12
N ASP A 145 11.39 -5.90 12.84
CA ASP A 145 10.65 -4.76 13.40
C ASP A 145 9.33 -4.46 12.66
N LEU A 146 9.11 -5.06 11.48
CA LEU A 146 7.89 -4.90 10.70
C LEU A 146 6.85 -5.96 11.12
N ASP A 147 5.62 -5.51 11.38
CA ASP A 147 4.48 -6.41 11.61
C ASP A 147 3.89 -6.92 10.28
N VAL A 148 4.65 -7.78 9.59
CA VAL A 148 4.15 -8.44 8.38
C VAL A 148 3.08 -9.47 8.77
N VAL A 149 1.86 -9.31 8.24
CA VAL A 149 0.75 -10.24 8.47
C VAL A 149 1.00 -11.54 7.71
N GLY A 150 1.73 -12.46 8.31
CA GLY A 150 2.17 -13.70 7.66
C GLY A 150 1.11 -14.82 7.66
N ASN A 151 0.95 -15.48 6.51
CA ASN A 151 0.28 -16.76 6.27
C ASN A 151 -1.24 -16.84 6.54
N HIS A 152 -1.78 -16.04 7.47
CA HIS A 152 -3.21 -16.00 7.79
C HIS A 152 -3.70 -14.56 7.87
N ALA A 153 -4.90 -14.32 7.34
CA ALA A 153 -5.55 -13.01 7.46
C ALA A 153 -5.73 -12.65 8.95
N ARG A 154 -5.54 -11.37 9.27
CA ARG A 154 -5.69 -10.86 10.63
C ARG A 154 -6.95 -10.01 10.73
N ARG A 155 -7.81 -10.27 11.74
CA ARG A 155 -8.87 -9.33 12.11
C ARG A 155 -8.22 -8.08 12.70
N HIS A 156 -8.41 -6.96 12.03
CA HIS A 156 -7.86 -5.67 12.40
C HIS A 156 -8.69 -4.60 11.72
N ALA A 157 -9.67 -4.04 12.43
CA ALA A 157 -10.46 -2.93 11.91
C ALA A 157 -9.59 -1.66 11.91
N HIS A 158 -9.57 -0.98 10.78
CA HIS A 158 -8.78 0.23 10.58
C HIS A 158 -9.51 1.14 9.60
N GLU A 159 -9.38 2.45 9.81
CA GLU A 159 -10.06 3.46 9.02
C GLU A 159 -9.26 3.85 7.78
N PHE A 160 -7.93 3.90 7.88
CA PHE A 160 -7.03 4.37 6.83
C PHE A 160 -6.01 3.31 6.42
N VAL A 161 -5.84 3.13 5.11
CA VAL A 161 -4.80 2.27 4.51
C VAL A 161 -3.88 3.09 3.61
N LEU A 162 -2.57 2.92 3.78
CA LEU A 162 -1.58 3.33 2.79
C LEU A 162 -1.31 2.18 1.82
N SER A 163 -1.47 2.40 0.51
CA SER A 163 -1.12 1.45 -0.53
C SER A 163 0.05 1.97 -1.38
N ASN A 164 1.13 1.20 -1.44
CA ASN A 164 2.38 1.59 -2.08
C ASN A 164 2.59 0.91 -3.45
N SER A 165 3.16 1.64 -4.41
CA SER A 165 3.55 1.11 -5.71
C SER A 165 4.80 1.80 -6.26
N PHE A 166 5.87 1.03 -6.48
CA PHE A 166 7.17 1.54 -6.94
C PHE A 166 7.58 0.87 -8.25
N GLY A 167 7.30 1.55 -9.36
CA GLY A 167 7.48 0.99 -10.70
C GLY A 167 8.90 1.14 -11.25
N PHE A 168 9.21 0.32 -12.27
CA PHE A 168 10.41 0.53 -13.09
C PHE A 168 10.41 1.93 -13.73
N GLY A 169 11.61 2.43 -14.03
CA GLY A 169 11.85 3.83 -14.37
C GLY A 169 11.95 4.75 -13.15
N GLY A 170 11.73 4.21 -11.94
CA GLY A 170 11.73 4.97 -10.70
C GLY A 170 10.51 5.88 -10.63
N THR A 171 9.32 5.31 -10.85
CA THR A 171 8.04 6.03 -10.70
C THR A 171 7.37 5.53 -9.43
N ASN A 172 7.18 6.43 -8.46
CA ASN A 172 6.59 6.09 -7.18
C ASN A 172 5.19 6.65 -7.08
N CYS A 173 4.25 5.85 -6.58
CA CYS A 173 2.90 6.27 -6.29
C CYS A 173 2.41 5.62 -4.99
N CYS A 174 1.83 6.43 -4.12
CA CYS A 174 1.27 6.05 -2.83
C CYS A 174 -0.16 6.60 -2.77
N LEU A 175 -1.09 5.77 -2.31
CA LEU A 175 -2.50 6.13 -2.15
C LEU A 175 -2.92 5.94 -0.70
N VAL A 176 -3.65 6.90 -0.15
CA VAL A 176 -4.35 6.74 1.13
C VAL A 176 -5.84 6.53 0.85
N PHE A 177 -6.37 5.41 1.30
CA PHE A 177 -7.80 5.13 1.27
C PHE A 177 -8.41 5.29 2.66
N ARG A 178 -9.63 5.88 2.73
CA ARG A 178 -10.47 5.86 3.92
C ARG A 178 -11.65 4.90 3.72
N GLY A 179 -11.88 4.01 4.69
CA GLY A 179 -13.02 3.10 4.70
C GLY A 179 -14.33 3.87 4.93
N MET A 180 -15.43 3.37 4.34
CA MET A 180 -16.79 3.90 4.55
C MET A 180 -17.62 3.02 5.46
#